data_AF-A0A640TMN4-F1
#
_entry.id   AF-A0A640TMN4-F1
#
_cell.length_a   1.000
_cell.length_b   1.000
_cell.length_c   1.000
_cell.angle_alpha   90.00
_cell.angle_beta   90.00
_cell.angle_gamma   90.00
#
_symmetry.space_group_name_H-M   'P 1'
#
loop_
_entity.id
_entity.type
_entity.pdbx_description
1 polymer ?
#
loop_
_entity_poly.entity_id
_entity_poly.type
_entity_poly.pdbx_seq_one_letter_code
_entity_poly.pdbx_strand_id
1 'polypeptide(L)' 'MKGVALGIVLTIAGLALWLTTEEVENAVISLHKAGLILAIVGAAEALFALLGLAKKTKK' A
#
# COMPACT_ATOMS: atom_id res chain seq x y z
N MET A 1 -6.71 -8.49 12.72
CA MET A 1 -5.77 -9.07 11.72
C MET A 1 -6.15 -8.74 10.28
N LYS A 2 -7.44 -8.68 9.91
CA LYS A 2 -7.87 -8.38 8.52
C LYS A 2 -7.30 -7.06 7.94
N GLY A 3 -7.25 -5.97 8.71
CA GLY A 3 -6.69 -4.69 8.25
C GLY A 3 -5.17 -4.68 8.02
N VAL A 4 -4.42 -5.46 8.80
CA VAL A 4 -2.97 -5.60 8.58
C VAL A 4 -2.72 -6.37 7.28
N ALA A 5 -3.46 -7.46 7.05
CA ALA A 5 -3.34 -8.25 5.84
C ALA A 5 -3.72 -7.45 4.59
N LEU A 6 -4.79 -6.66 4.64
CA LEU A 6 -5.21 -5.80 3.53
C LEU A 6 -4.14 -4.76 3.20
N GLY A 7 -3.64 -4.03 4.21
CA GLY A 7 -2.57 -3.04 4.02
C GLY A 7 -1.30 -3.65 3.40
N ILE A 8 -0.90 -4.85 3.82
CA ILE A 8 0.23 -5.58 3.23
C ILE A 8 -0.03 -5.91 1.76
N VAL A 9 -1.20 -6.45 1.41
CA VAL A 9 -1.56 -6.80 0.04
C VAL A 9 -1.55 -5.56 -0.87
N LEU A 10 -2.13 -4.45 -0.40
CA LEU A 10 -2.13 -3.18 -1.14
C LEU A 10 -0.72 -2.63 -1.33
N THR A 11 0.14 -2.75 -0.30
CA THR A 11 1.55 -2.34 -0.39
C THR A 11 2.26 -3.12 -1.48
N ILE A 12 2.14 -4.44 -1.47
CA ILE A 12 2.80 -5.33 -2.43
C ILE A 12 2.26 -5.07 -3.85
N ALA A 13 0.95 -4.92 -4.01
CA ALA A 13 0.34 -4.61 -5.30
C ALA A 13 0.81 -3.25 -5.86
N GLY A 14 0.89 -2.23 -5.00
CA GLY A 14 1.42 -0.92 -5.37
C GLY A 14 2.89 -0.97 -5.78
N LEU A 15 3.73 -1.69 -5.03
CA LEU A 15 5.13 -1.91 -5.37
C LEU A 15 5.29 -2.67 -6.69
N ALA A 16 4.50 -3.73 -6.91
CA ALA A 16 4.50 -4.47 -8.16
C ALA A 16 4.15 -3.55 -9.34
N LEU A 17 3.11 -2.74 -9.22
CA LEU A 17 2.75 -1.75 -10.24
C LEU A 17 3.88 -0.74 -10.45
N TRP A 18 4.42 -0.16 -9.38
CA TRP A 18 5.49 0.82 -9.48
C TRP A 18 6.71 0.27 -10.21
N LEU A 19 7.21 -0.88 -9.79
CA LEU A 19 8.45 -1.48 -10.33
C LEU A 19 8.30 -2.04 -11.75
N THR A 20 7.09 -2.43 -12.16
CA THR A 20 6.87 -3.09 -13.46
C THR A 20 6.33 -2.17 -14.55
N THR A 21 5.85 -0.98 -14.19
CA THR A 21 5.15 -0.08 -15.14
C THR A 21 5.90 1.23 -15.39
N GLU A 22 7.19 1.27 -15.10
CA GLU A 22 8.06 2.43 -15.34
C GLU A 22 8.02 2.91 -16.80
N GLU A 23 7.91 1.99 -17.76
CA GLU A 23 7.82 2.31 -19.19
C GLU A 23 6.39 2.59 -19.70
N VAL A 24 5.37 2.45 -18.84
CA VAL A 24 3.95 2.67 -19.21
C VAL A 24 3.61 4.14 -18.92
N GLU A 25 4.21 5.04 -19.70
CA GLU A 25 3.88 6.46 -19.66
C GLU A 25 2.65 6.72 -20.52
N ASN A 26 1.47 6.53 -19.93
CA ASN A 26 0.20 6.84 -20.59
C ASN A 26 -0.16 8.32 -20.33
N ALA A 27 -0.57 9.06 -21.37
CA ALA A 27 -0.67 10.53 -21.37
C ALA A 27 -1.68 11.13 -20.37
N VAL A 28 -2.46 10.31 -19.65
CA VAL A 28 -3.53 10.76 -18.75
C VAL A 28 -3.25 10.36 -17.29
N ILE A 29 -2.74 9.14 -17.04
CA ILE A 29 -2.39 8.65 -15.70
C ILE A 29 -1.18 7.72 -15.83
N SER A 30 -0.06 8.11 -15.22
CA SER A 30 1.12 7.25 -15.12
C SER A 30 0.83 6.12 -14.12
N LEU A 31 0.77 4.89 -14.64
CA LEU A 31 0.51 3.69 -13.83
C LEU A 31 1.60 3.46 -12.79
N HIS A 32 2.84 3.85 -13.12
CA HIS A 32 3.98 3.86 -12.21
C HIS A 32 3.73 4.76 -10.99
N LYS A 33 3.28 6.01 -11.19
CA LYS A 33 2.95 6.92 -10.08
C LYS A 33 1.76 6.43 -9.26
N ALA A 34 0.75 5.85 -9.91
CA ALA A 34 -0.39 5.24 -9.22
C ALA A 34 0.05 4.05 -8.35
N GLY A 35 0.98 3.22 -8.83
CA GLY A 35 1.59 2.14 -8.06
C GLY A 35 2.29 2.63 -6.80
N LEU A 36 3.09 3.69 -6.91
CA LEU A 36 3.77 4.30 -5.76
C LEU A 36 2.77 4.80 -4.70
N ILE A 37 1.73 5.52 -5.13
CA ILE A 37 0.70 6.04 -4.22
C ILE A 37 -0.02 4.88 -3.51
N LEU A 38 -0.39 3.84 -4.26
CA LEU A 38 -1.03 2.65 -3.71
C LEU A 38 -0.13 1.95 -2.67
N ALA A 39 1.17 1.87 -2.93
CA ALA A 39 2.13 1.28 -2.01
C ALA A 39 2.17 2.05 -0.68
N ILE A 40 2.20 3.39 -0.74
CA ILE A 40 2.23 4.26 0.45
C ILE A 40 0.94 4.14 1.25
N VAL A 41 -0.22 4.16 0.59
CA VAL A 41 -1.53 4.03 1.26
C VAL A 41 -1.66 2.66 1.94
N GLY A 42 -1.28 1.58 1.26
CA GLY A 42 -1.25 0.24 1.85
C GLY A 42 -0.34 0.17 3.07
N ALA A 43 0.86 0.77 3.00
CA ALA A 43 1.80 0.77 4.10
C ALA A 43 1.26 1.56 5.29
N ALA A 44 0.63 2.71 5.04
CA ALA A 44 -0.03 3.49 6.08
C ALA A 44 -1.17 2.69 6.74
N GLU A 45 -2.02 2.03 5.96
CA GLU A 45 -3.11 1.20 6.49
C GLU A 45 -2.57 0.04 7.36
N ALA A 46 -1.50 -0.62 6.92
CA ALA A 46 -0.84 -1.67 7.69
C ALA A 46 -0.29 -1.14 9.02
N LEU A 47 0.40 0.01 9.00
CA LEU A 47 0.94 0.64 10.21
C LEU A 47 -0.17 1.08 11.18
N PHE A 48 -1.24 1.70 10.68
CA PHE A 48 -2.38 2.09 11.52
C PHE A 48 -3.10 0.88 12.12
N ALA A 49 -3.28 -0.20 11.35
CA ALA A 49 -3.87 -1.43 11.86
C ALA A 49 -2.99 -2.09 12.94
N LEU A 50 -1.67 -2.05 12.79
CA LEU A 50 -0.72 -2.52 13.79
C LEU A 50 -0.74 -1.66 15.06
N LEU A 51 -0.76 -0.33 14.93
CA LEU A 51 -0.87 0.60 16.07
C LEU A 51 -2.20 0.41 16.83
N GLY A 52 -3.30 0.24 16.11
CA GLY A 52 -4.61 -0.07 16.70
C GLY A 52 -4.62 -1.40 17.45
N LEU A 53 -3.96 -2.43 16.90
CA LEU A 53 -3.81 -3.73 17.56
C LEU A 53 -2.96 -3.60 18.84
N ALA A 54 -1.81 -2.92 18.77
CA ALA A 54 -0.92 -2.71 19.91
C ALA A 54 -1.60 -1.95 21.06
N LYS A 55 -2.42 -0.95 20.73
CA LYS A 55 -3.20 -0.18 21.71
C LYS A 55 -4.30 -1.02 22.36
N LYS A 56 -4.89 -1.97 21.64
CA LYS A 56 -5.90 -2.91 22.17
C LYS A 56 -5.29 -3.94 23.11
N THR A 57 -4.06 -4.40 22.85
CA THR A 57 -3.34 -5.37 23.68
C THR A 57 -2.81 -4.78 24.99
N LYS A 58 -2.55 -3.46 25.06
CA LYS A 58 -2.12 -2.78 26.30
C LYS A 58 -3.26 -2.48 27.29
N LYS A 59 -4.52 -2.74 26.93
CA LYS A 59 -5.70 -2.43 27.74
C LYS A 59 -6.30 -3.71 28.29
#